data_AF-A0A8T4HBR4-F1
#
_entry.id   AF-A0A8T4HBR4-F1
#
_cell.length_a   1.000
_cell.length_b   1.000
_cell.length_c   1.000
_cell.angle_alpha   90.00
_cell.angle_beta   90.00
_cell.angle_gamma   90.00
#
_symmetry.space_group_name_H-M   'P 1'
#
loop_
_entity.id
_entity.type
_entity.pdbx_description
1 polymer ?
#
loop_
_entity_poly.entity_id
_entity_poly.type
_entity_poly.pdbx_seq_one_letter_code
_entity_poly.pdbx_strand_id
1 'polypeptide(L)'
;MNNFYFCFIVLFLFSCKKEIIPVESVDNPIATHHDLGKKLENPYAIRNIKKALNVLMSTRKQVIQNQDLERSHLYIRFLPKTYEDMLILESDSSLVYESVPFGYENSADLDFYQDPAIPKDQYTWQ
;
A
#
# COMPACT_ATOMS: atom_id res chain seq x y z
N MET A 1 11.98 -54.11 -28.30
CA MET A 1 11.30 -52.83 -28.02
C MET A 1 11.96 -52.10 -26.84
N ASN A 2 13.29 -51.92 -26.85
CA ASN A 2 14.03 -51.35 -25.70
C ASN A 2 14.81 -50.06 -26.04
N ASN A 3 14.70 -49.52 -27.25
CA ASN A 3 15.46 -48.33 -27.68
C ASN A 3 14.67 -47.02 -27.66
N PHE A 4 13.39 -47.02 -27.25
CA PHE A 4 12.59 -45.78 -27.18
C PHE A 4 12.70 -45.09 -25.81
N TYR A 5 12.90 -45.86 -24.73
CA TYR A 5 13.00 -45.33 -23.36
C TYR A 5 14.28 -44.54 -23.09
N PHE A 6 15.38 -44.83 -23.82
CA PHE A 6 16.65 -44.16 -23.62
C PHE A 6 16.62 -42.69 -24.08
N CYS A 7 15.73 -42.34 -25.03
CA CYS A 7 15.62 -40.98 -25.54
C CYS A 7 14.86 -40.04 -24.57
N PHE A 8 13.93 -40.56 -23.78
CA PHE A 8 13.15 -39.76 -22.81
C PHE A 8 13.95 -39.38 -21.55
N ILE A 9 14.93 -40.20 -21.14
CA ILE A 9 15.76 -39.93 -19.94
C ILE A 9 16.77 -38.80 -20.19
N VAL A 10 17.21 -38.60 -21.43
CA VAL A 10 18.15 -37.53 -21.80
C VAL A 10 17.46 -36.15 -21.84
N LEU A 11 16.15 -36.10 -22.14
CA LEU A 11 15.38 -34.85 -22.19
C LEU A 11 15.08 -34.26 -20.81
N PHE A 12 15.06 -35.07 -19.74
CA PHE A 12 14.84 -34.57 -18.38
C PHE A 12 16.06 -33.88 -17.75
N LEU A 13 17.27 -34.09 -18.28
CA LEU A 13 18.51 -33.49 -17.72
C LEU A 13 18.85 -32.10 -18.29
N PHE A 14 18.11 -31.61 -19.30
CA PHE A 14 18.31 -30.27 -19.87
C PHE A 14 17.34 -29.20 -19.34
N SER A 15 16.35 -29.57 -18.51
CA SER A 15 15.30 -28.65 -18.03
C SER A 15 15.61 -28.00 -16.67
N CYS A 16 16.83 -27.51 -16.46
CA CYS A 16 17.08 -26.40 -15.52
C CYS A 16 18.50 -25.83 -15.70
N LYS A 17 18.75 -25.17 -16.84
CA LYS A 17 19.72 -24.08 -16.81
C LYS A 17 18.94 -22.82 -16.43
N LYS A 18 19.00 -22.45 -15.16
CA LYS A 18 18.66 -21.10 -14.73
C LYS A 18 19.66 -20.18 -15.42
N GLU A 19 19.27 -19.61 -16.56
CA GLU A 19 19.94 -18.43 -17.07
C GLU A 19 19.80 -17.37 -15.98
N ILE A 20 20.93 -17.09 -15.33
CA ILE A 20 21.07 -15.91 -14.50
C ILE A 20 21.07 -14.77 -15.50
N ILE A 21 19.87 -14.26 -15.82
CA ILE A 21 19.76 -12.92 -16.37
C ILE A 21 20.50 -12.05 -15.34
N PRO A 22 21.55 -11.32 -15.73
CA PRO A 22 22.07 -10.27 -14.87
C PRO A 22 20.89 -9.33 -14.69
N VAL A 23 20.24 -9.43 -13.53
CA VAL A 23 19.43 -8.34 -13.04
C VAL A 23 20.47 -7.24 -12.89
N GLU A 24 20.55 -6.34 -13.88
CA GLU A 24 21.11 -5.03 -13.62
C GLU A 24 20.45 -4.60 -12.31
N SER A 25 21.26 -4.46 -11.27
CA SER A 25 20.80 -3.81 -10.07
C SER A 25 20.23 -2.50 -10.57
N VAL A 26 18.90 -2.38 -10.53
CA VAL A 26 18.28 -1.07 -10.49
C VAL A 26 18.73 -0.54 -9.13
N ASP A 27 19.97 -0.05 -9.09
CA ASP A 27 20.52 0.81 -8.06
C ASP A 27 19.87 2.18 -8.21
N ASN A 28 18.55 2.23 -8.38
CA ASN A 28 17.82 3.23 -7.66
C ASN A 28 17.73 2.64 -6.26
N PRO A 29 18.40 3.19 -5.24
CA PRO A 29 17.93 2.94 -3.89
C PRO A 29 16.43 3.25 -3.95
N ILE A 30 15.58 2.24 -3.69
CA ILE A 30 14.20 2.51 -3.33
C ILE A 30 14.37 3.50 -2.20
N ALA A 31 14.09 4.77 -2.47
CA ALA A 31 14.32 5.85 -1.54
C ALA A 31 13.25 5.65 -0.48
N THR A 32 13.52 4.75 0.46
CA THR A 32 12.71 4.57 1.65
C THR A 32 12.89 5.85 2.45
N HIS A 33 12.12 6.87 2.09
CA HIS A 33 11.96 8.06 2.89
C HIS A 33 11.14 7.63 4.11
N HIS A 34 11.84 7.20 5.16
CA HIS A 34 11.22 6.72 6.39
C HIS A 34 10.53 7.85 7.18
N ASP A 35 10.75 9.11 6.79
CA ASP A 35 10.29 10.27 7.52
C ASP A 35 8.91 10.70 7.00
N LEU A 36 7.88 10.23 7.70
CA LEU A 36 6.58 10.90 7.64
C LEU A 36 6.81 12.31 8.20
N GLY A 37 6.58 13.34 7.41
CA GLY A 37 6.70 14.73 7.84
C GLY A 37 5.74 15.06 9.00
N LYS A 38 5.29 16.31 9.11
CA LYS A 38 4.42 16.64 10.25
C LYS A 38 3.08 15.92 10.17
N LYS A 39 2.60 15.46 11.33
CA LYS A 39 1.24 14.97 11.47
C LYS A 39 0.26 16.12 11.23
N LEU A 40 -0.65 15.93 10.30
CA LEU A 40 -1.67 16.88 9.89
C LEU A 40 -2.98 16.65 10.65
N GLU A 41 -3.78 17.71 10.76
CA GLU A 41 -5.17 17.57 11.19
C GLU A 41 -5.95 16.78 10.11
N ASN A 42 -6.74 15.78 10.51
CA ASN A 42 -7.49 14.95 9.56
C ASN A 42 -8.41 15.82 8.68
N PRO A 43 -8.14 15.95 7.36
CA PRO A 43 -8.93 16.81 6.49
C PRO A 43 -10.34 16.28 6.25
N TYR A 44 -10.54 14.96 6.39
CA TYR A 44 -11.82 14.28 6.19
C TYR A 44 -12.68 14.21 7.46
N ALA A 45 -12.21 14.76 8.59
CA ALA A 45 -13.05 14.90 9.76
C ALA A 45 -14.23 15.82 9.42
N ILE A 46 -15.46 15.43 9.82
CA ILE A 46 -16.68 16.22 9.55
C ILE A 46 -16.53 17.68 9.97
N ARG A 47 -15.85 17.95 11.09
CA ARG A 47 -15.58 19.33 11.54
C ARG A 47 -14.76 20.14 10.53
N ASN A 48 -13.80 19.52 9.84
CA ASN A 48 -12.92 20.18 8.88
C ASN A 48 -13.59 20.30 7.51
N ILE A 49 -14.34 19.29 7.09
CA ILE A 49 -15.22 19.39 5.91
C ILE A 49 -16.23 20.52 6.10
N LYS A 50 -16.89 20.63 7.27
CA LYS A 50 -17.82 21.73 7.57
C LYS A 50 -17.15 23.11 7.48
N LYS A 51 -15.94 23.26 8.03
CA LYS A 51 -15.15 24.49 7.90
C LYS A 51 -14.86 24.82 6.43
N ALA A 52 -14.37 23.85 5.66
CA ALA A 52 -14.07 24.03 4.24
C ALA A 52 -15.34 24.37 3.43
N LEU A 53 -16.45 23.68 3.71
CA LEU A 53 -17.74 23.92 3.07
C LEU A 53 -18.23 25.35 3.35
N ASN A 54 -18.16 25.82 4.59
CA ASN A 54 -18.55 27.20 4.93
C ASN A 54 -17.74 28.24 4.14
N VAL A 55 -16.43 28.03 4.00
CA VAL A 55 -15.55 28.89 3.18
C VAL A 55 -15.97 28.87 1.71
N LEU A 56 -16.18 27.68 1.13
CA LEU A 56 -16.60 27.55 -0.27
C LEU A 56 -17.98 28.17 -0.53
N MET A 57 -18.94 27.95 0.38
CA MET A 57 -20.32 28.45 0.23
C MET A 57 -20.44 29.95 0.43
N SER A 58 -19.52 30.60 1.15
CA SER A 58 -19.46 32.07 1.21
C SER A 58 -19.28 32.72 -0.18
N THR A 59 -18.81 31.96 -1.17
CA THR A 59 -18.54 32.42 -2.54
C THR A 59 -19.55 31.91 -3.59
N ARG A 60 -20.50 31.04 -3.22
CA ARG A 60 -21.42 30.38 -4.17
C ARG A 60 -22.90 30.56 -3.78
N LYS A 61 -23.78 30.60 -4.80
CA LYS A 61 -25.25 30.74 -4.63
C LYS A 61 -25.98 29.48 -4.17
N GLN A 62 -25.37 28.30 -4.35
CA GLN A 62 -25.99 27.02 -4.05
C GLN A 62 -25.65 26.62 -2.61
N VAL A 63 -26.65 26.30 -1.79
CA VAL A 63 -26.46 25.99 -0.38
C VAL A 63 -26.50 24.47 -0.20
N ILE A 64 -25.33 23.84 0.00
CA ILE A 64 -25.28 22.52 0.63
C ILE A 64 -25.35 22.76 2.13
N GLN A 65 -26.28 22.13 2.84
CA GLN A 65 -26.43 22.36 4.27
C GLN A 65 -25.50 21.44 5.06
N ASN A 66 -24.91 21.97 6.13
CA ASN A 66 -24.02 21.21 7.01
C ASN A 66 -24.68 19.98 7.67
N GLN A 67 -26.02 19.94 7.69
CA GLN A 67 -26.81 18.83 8.22
C GLN A 67 -26.84 17.61 7.30
N ASP A 68 -26.47 17.78 6.03
CA ASP A 68 -26.46 16.70 5.03
C ASP A 68 -25.12 15.93 5.04
N LEU A 69 -24.17 16.32 5.90
CA LEU A 69 -22.84 15.70 5.98
C LEU A 69 -22.82 14.56 7.00
N GLU A 70 -22.65 13.35 6.50
CA GLU A 70 -22.47 12.14 7.28
C GLU A 70 -21.08 11.52 7.07
N ARG A 71 -20.64 10.69 8.03
CA ARG A 71 -19.39 9.94 7.88
C ARG A 71 -19.64 8.79 6.92
N SER A 72 -18.89 8.73 5.83
CA SER A 72 -19.01 7.68 4.82
C SER A 72 -17.93 6.61 4.88
N HIS A 73 -16.75 6.93 5.42
CA HIS A 73 -15.59 6.03 5.43
C HIS A 73 -14.91 6.04 6.80
N LEU A 74 -14.24 4.94 7.12
CA LEU A 74 -13.43 4.76 8.32
C LEU A 74 -12.01 4.40 7.91
N TYR A 75 -11.04 5.14 8.46
CA TYR A 75 -9.63 4.80 8.31
C TYR A 75 -9.19 3.94 9.50
N ILE A 76 -8.62 2.78 9.20
CA ILE A 76 -8.10 1.80 10.15
C ILE A 76 -6.68 1.44 9.70
N ARG A 77 -5.81 1.12 10.66
CA ARG A 77 -4.50 0.53 10.38
C ARG A 77 -4.42 -0.86 10.97
N PHE A 78 -3.95 -1.82 10.19
CA PHE A 78 -3.75 -3.20 10.60
C PHE A 78 -2.26 -3.48 10.75
N LEU A 79 -1.89 -4.23 11.80
CA LEU A 79 -0.53 -4.73 11.95
C LEU A 79 -0.58 -6.27 11.90
N PRO A 80 -0.45 -6.88 10.71
CA PRO A 80 -0.45 -8.33 10.59
C PRO A 80 0.80 -8.89 11.27
N LYS A 81 0.66 -10.02 11.96
CA LYS A 81 1.77 -10.67 12.67
C LYS A 81 2.29 -11.90 11.92
N THR A 82 1.45 -12.45 11.06
CA THR A 82 1.69 -13.68 10.33
C THR A 82 1.35 -13.51 8.85
N TYR A 83 1.82 -14.43 8.03
CA TYR A 83 1.46 -14.46 6.62
C TYR A 83 -0.04 -14.71 6.42
N GLU A 84 -0.64 -15.54 7.28
CA GLU A 84 -2.08 -15.81 7.27
C GLU A 84 -2.90 -14.55 7.57
N ASP A 85 -2.46 -13.71 8.52
CA ASP A 85 -3.11 -12.41 8.77
C ASP A 85 -3.06 -11.51 7.53
N MET A 86 -1.92 -11.49 6.83
CA MET A 86 -1.75 -10.71 5.60
C MET A 86 -2.67 -11.22 4.49
N LEU A 87 -2.76 -12.54 4.31
CA LEU A 87 -3.65 -13.14 3.31
C LEU A 87 -5.13 -12.82 3.59
N ILE A 88 -5.55 -12.81 4.85
CA ILE A 88 -6.93 -12.43 5.22
C ILE A 88 -7.19 -10.99 4.77
N LEU A 89 -6.28 -10.07 5.08
CA LEU A 89 -6.37 -8.66 4.68
C LEU A 89 -6.42 -8.53 3.14
N GLU A 90 -5.50 -9.15 2.42
CA GLU A 90 -5.44 -9.07 0.95
C GLU A 90 -6.67 -9.68 0.25
N SER A 91 -7.30 -10.68 0.88
CA SER A 91 -8.48 -11.34 0.33
C SER A 91 -9.77 -10.52 0.48
N ASP A 92 -9.80 -9.52 1.37
CA ASP A 92 -10.98 -8.70 1.62
C ASP A 92 -11.05 -7.53 0.63
N SER A 93 -11.90 -7.69 -0.39
CA SER A 93 -12.12 -6.67 -1.42
C SER A 93 -12.88 -5.43 -0.94
N SER A 94 -13.40 -5.42 0.30
CA SER A 94 -14.04 -4.23 0.88
C SER A 94 -13.03 -3.21 1.40
N LEU A 95 -11.77 -3.62 1.57
CA LEU A 95 -10.68 -2.77 2.02
C LEU A 95 -10.02 -2.06 0.83
N VAL A 96 -9.72 -0.78 1.03
CA VAL A 96 -8.93 0.04 0.10
C VAL A 96 -7.62 0.37 0.80
N TYR A 97 -6.52 -0.12 0.25
CA TYR A 97 -5.19 0.03 0.84
C TYR A 97 -4.47 1.26 0.34
N GLU A 98 -3.68 1.85 1.22
CA GLU A 98 -2.80 2.97 0.93
C GLU A 98 -1.38 2.60 1.38
N SER A 99 -0.41 2.78 0.50
CA SER A 99 0.99 2.41 0.78
C SER A 99 1.67 3.33 1.81
N VAL A 100 1.06 4.49 2.08
CA VAL A 100 1.58 5.52 3.00
C VAL A 100 0.44 5.98 3.91
N PRO A 101 0.69 6.15 5.22
CA PRO A 101 -0.37 6.53 6.15
C PRO A 101 -0.94 7.93 5.85
N PHE A 102 -2.26 8.04 5.95
CA PHE A 102 -2.93 9.33 5.87
C PHE A 102 -2.59 10.26 7.04
N GLY A 103 -2.71 11.57 6.78
CA GLY A 103 -2.61 12.59 7.82
C GLY A 103 -1.18 12.96 8.18
N TYR A 104 -0.26 12.85 7.23
CA TYR A 104 1.10 13.36 7.30
C TYR A 104 1.40 14.19 6.06
N GLU A 105 2.40 15.07 6.12
CA GLU A 105 2.78 15.95 5.01
C GLU A 105 3.22 15.20 3.74
N ASN A 106 3.60 13.92 3.86
CA ASN A 106 4.08 13.00 2.82
C ASN A 106 5.02 13.64 1.77
N SER A 107 6.30 13.26 1.77
CA SER A 107 7.17 13.60 0.63
C SER A 107 6.62 12.94 -0.63
N ALA A 108 6.57 13.67 -1.75
CA ALA A 108 6.07 13.18 -3.04
C ALA A 108 6.80 11.91 -3.55
N ASP A 109 7.96 11.59 -2.98
CA ASP A 109 8.84 10.50 -3.39
C ASP A 109 8.68 9.22 -2.53
N LEU A 110 7.69 9.15 -1.63
CA LEU A 110 7.50 7.97 -0.78
C LEU A 110 6.47 7.01 -1.38
N ASP A 111 6.94 5.91 -1.97
CA ASP A 111 6.09 4.88 -2.57
C ASP A 111 5.51 3.88 -1.55
N PHE A 112 6.17 3.69 -0.40
CA PHE A 112 5.76 2.74 0.65
C PHE A 112 6.32 3.14 2.02
N TYR A 113 5.54 2.95 3.08
CA TYR A 113 5.93 3.27 4.45
C TYR A 113 6.28 2.02 5.29
N GLN A 114 7.54 1.95 5.75
CA GLN A 114 7.98 1.05 6.81
C GLN A 114 8.06 1.81 8.14
N ASP A 115 7.32 1.37 9.17
CA ASP A 115 7.42 1.97 10.50
C ASP A 115 8.82 1.72 11.09
N PRO A 116 9.59 2.79 11.42
CA PRO A 116 10.94 2.64 11.97
C PRO A 116 11.00 1.89 13.31
N ALA A 117 9.88 1.80 14.04
CA ALA A 117 9.79 1.04 15.27
C ALA A 117 9.60 -0.48 15.05
N ILE A 118 9.33 -0.90 13.81
CA ILE A 118 9.12 -2.29 13.44
C ILE A 118 10.35 -2.83 12.70
N PRO A 119 10.91 -3.99 13.10
CA PRO A 119 12.02 -4.62 12.38
C PRO A 119 11.73 -4.81 10.88
N LYS A 120 12.74 -4.61 10.03
CA LYS A 120 12.60 -4.65 8.55
C LYS A 120 12.18 -6.01 8.00
N ASP A 121 12.38 -7.08 8.75
CA ASP A 121 12.01 -8.45 8.42
C ASP A 121 10.58 -8.82 8.86
N GLN A 122 9.85 -7.87 9.44
CA GLN A 122 8.47 -8.05 9.89
C GLN A 122 7.51 -7.20 9.05
N TYR A 123 6.25 -7.63 9.02
CA TYR A 123 5.18 -6.82 8.44
C TYR A 123 5.04 -5.49 9.19
N THR A 124 4.86 -4.42 8.43
CA THR A 124 4.52 -3.08 8.92
C THR A 124 3.01 -2.83 8.84
N TRP A 125 2.58 -1.66 9.32
CA TRP A 125 1.19 -1.22 9.22
C TRP A 125 0.69 -1.23 7.78
N GLN A 126 -0.48 -1.84 7.58
CA GLN A 126 -1.33 -1.77 6.39
C GLN A 126 -2.51 -0.85 6.64
#